data_AF-A0A3A5Y8A8-F1
#
_entry.id   AF-A0A3A5Y8A8-F1
#
_cell.length_a   1.000
_cell.length_b   1.000
_cell.length_c   1.000
_cell.angle_alpha   90.00
_cell.angle_beta   90.00
_cell.angle_gamma   90.00
#
_symmetry.space_group_name_H-M   'P 1'
#
loop_
_entity.id
_entity.type
_entity.pdbx_description
1 polymer ?
#
loop_
_entity_poly.entity_id
_entity_poly.type
_entity_poly.pdbx_seq_one_letter_code
_entity_poly.pdbx_strand_id
1 'polypeptide(L)'
;MMKFKLFFIVLFCSLSLSAFSQLTYGTTGLLHAPSAEMQRDKTFMVGGNFLNKELTPPTWYYHTYNYFLNVTIFPFLEVAYTCTLFKAEALGLKPYGYSGFTNQDRYFSARLRVLKEGQFWKYMPAVVLGTSDPFTSSGGGQVGTTEGNGYYSRFY
;
A
#
# COMPACT_ATOMS: atom_id res chain seq x y z
N MET A 1 -16.57 41.03 23.52
CA MET A 1 -16.59 40.34 22.20
C MET A 1 -15.48 39.30 21.99
N MET A 2 -14.29 39.36 22.62
CA MET A 2 -13.22 38.36 22.41
C MET A 2 -13.45 36.98 23.08
N LYS A 3 -14.14 36.92 24.23
CA LYS A 3 -14.35 35.67 24.97
C LYS A 3 -15.18 34.63 24.20
N PHE A 4 -16.21 35.07 23.48
CA PHE A 4 -17.03 34.19 22.63
C PHE A 4 -16.24 33.62 21.45
N LYS A 5 -15.33 34.40 20.83
CA LYS A 5 -14.51 33.93 19.71
C LYS A 5 -13.53 32.83 20.13
N LEU A 6 -12.92 32.96 21.31
CA LEU A 6 -11.99 31.96 21.84
C LEU A 6 -12.73 30.65 22.19
N PHE A 7 -13.95 30.74 22.71
CA PHE A 7 -14.80 29.58 23.02
C PHE A 7 -15.09 28.73 21.78
N PHE A 8 -15.43 29.36 20.64
CA PHE A 8 -15.65 28.62 19.39
C PHE A 8 -14.38 27.96 18.84
N ILE A 9 -13.20 28.57 19.01
CA ILE A 9 -11.93 27.97 18.59
C ILE A 9 -11.60 26.73 19.44
N VAL A 10 -11.75 26.83 20.76
CA VAL A 10 -11.53 25.69 21.67
C VAL A 10 -12.53 24.57 21.40
N LEU A 11 -13.80 24.91 21.13
CA LEU A 11 -14.83 23.95 20.75
C LEU A 11 -14.51 23.25 19.43
N PHE A 12 -13.95 23.97 18.45
CA PHE A 12 -13.56 23.38 17.17
C PHE A 12 -12.31 22.49 17.30
N CYS A 13 -11.39 22.82 18.19
CA CYS A 13 -10.20 22.00 18.48
C CYS A 13 -10.51 20.77 19.36
N SER A 14 -11.63 20.77 20.11
CA SER A 14 -12.09 19.63 20.90
C SER A 14 -13.04 18.70 20.16
N LEU A 15 -13.50 19.10 18.96
CA LEU A 15 -14.05 18.15 17.99
C LEU A 15 -12.92 17.20 17.60
N SER A 16 -13.00 15.99 18.13
CA SER A 16 -12.12 14.88 17.80
C SER A 16 -12.39 14.50 16.34
N LEU A 17 -11.74 15.20 15.42
CA LEU A 17 -11.60 14.76 14.05
C LEU A 17 -10.89 13.41 14.12
N SER A 18 -11.62 12.33 13.84
CA SER A 18 -11.05 11.00 13.71
C SER A 18 -9.91 11.07 12.70
N ALA A 19 -8.68 11.06 13.20
CA ALA A 19 -7.50 11.00 12.36
C ALA A 19 -7.41 9.57 11.81
N PHE A 20 -7.72 9.40 10.53
CA PHE A 20 -7.50 8.13 9.85
C PHE A 20 -6.00 7.97 9.62
N SER A 21 -5.42 6.87 10.10
CA SER A 21 -4.04 6.52 9.78
C SER A 21 -3.92 6.33 8.27
N GLN A 22 -2.97 7.00 7.63
CA GLN A 22 -2.71 6.84 6.21
C GLN A 22 -2.14 5.44 5.95
N LEU A 23 -2.79 4.69 5.07
CA LEU A 23 -2.28 3.41 4.62
C LEU A 23 -1.08 3.65 3.69
N THR A 24 0.10 3.20 4.11
CA THR A 24 1.34 3.32 3.31
C THR A 24 1.25 2.54 2.00
N TYR A 25 0.46 1.47 2.00
CA TYR A 25 0.17 0.64 0.85
C TYR A 25 -1.33 0.50 0.67
N GLY A 26 -1.78 0.17 -0.53
CA GLY A 26 -3.21 0.04 -0.80
C GLY A 26 -3.92 -1.04 -0.01
N THR A 27 -3.22 -1.91 0.72
CA THR A 27 -3.78 -2.96 1.57
C THR A 27 -3.79 -2.58 3.04
N THR A 28 -4.77 -3.10 3.78
CA THR A 28 -4.81 -2.91 5.23
C THR A 28 -3.74 -3.77 5.92
N GLY A 29 -2.62 -3.18 6.31
CA GLY A 29 -1.64 -3.85 7.16
C GLY A 29 -0.82 -4.99 6.54
N LEU A 30 -0.17 -4.72 5.41
CA LEU A 30 0.97 -5.50 4.91
C LEU A 30 2.28 -4.73 5.06
N LEU A 31 3.39 -5.49 5.13
CA LEU A 31 4.79 -5.04 5.20
C LEU A 31 5.11 -4.08 6.35
N HIS A 32 4.80 -2.79 6.22
CA HIS A 32 5.24 -1.76 7.17
C HIS A 32 4.36 -1.61 8.41
N ALA A 33 3.11 -2.11 8.38
CA ALA A 33 2.19 -1.99 9.50
C ALA A 33 1.29 -3.25 9.61
N PRO A 34 1.86 -4.44 9.91
CA PRO A 34 1.12 -5.70 9.85
C PRO A 34 -0.13 -5.67 10.74
N SER A 35 -1.28 -6.01 10.15
CA SER A 35 -2.56 -6.13 10.86
C SER A 35 -3.44 -7.23 10.26
N ALA A 36 -4.26 -7.86 11.10
CA ALA A 36 -5.28 -8.83 10.69
C ALA A 36 -6.66 -8.16 10.42
N GLU A 37 -6.74 -6.85 10.65
CA GLU A 37 -7.91 -6.07 10.27
C GLU A 37 -8.03 -6.01 8.75
N MET A 38 -9.26 -6.02 8.26
CA MET A 38 -9.58 -5.97 6.83
C MET A 38 -10.71 -4.99 6.64
N GLN A 39 -10.73 -4.38 5.46
CA GLN A 39 -11.84 -3.52 5.06
C GLN A 39 -13.17 -4.31 5.01
N ARG A 40 -14.27 -3.58 4.96
CA ARG A 40 -15.60 -4.16 4.79
C ARG A 40 -15.73 -4.84 3.42
N ASP A 41 -16.59 -5.83 3.30
CA ASP A 41 -16.92 -6.43 2.02
C ASP A 41 -17.44 -5.40 1.01
N LYS A 42 -17.17 -5.63 -0.28
CA LYS A 42 -17.53 -4.74 -1.39
C LYS A 42 -16.94 -3.33 -1.27
N THR A 43 -15.81 -3.20 -0.59
CA THR A 43 -15.09 -1.93 -0.50
C THR A 43 -14.18 -1.77 -1.70
N PHE A 44 -14.27 -0.61 -2.34
CA PHE A 44 -13.33 -0.14 -3.35
C PHE A 44 -12.56 1.05 -2.79
N MET A 45 -11.24 1.00 -2.87
CA MET A 45 -10.37 2.04 -2.33
C MET A 45 -9.28 2.40 -3.34
N VAL A 46 -9.10 3.69 -3.58
CA VAL A 46 -8.03 4.24 -4.42
C VAL A 46 -7.33 5.33 -3.63
N GLY A 47 -6.02 5.45 -3.80
CA GLY A 47 -5.25 6.46 -3.09
C GLY A 47 -3.85 6.63 -3.63
N GLY A 48 -3.15 7.60 -3.08
CA GLY A 48 -1.73 7.81 -3.33
C GLY A 48 -1.05 8.42 -2.13
N ASN A 49 0.19 8.01 -1.90
CA ASN A 49 0.97 8.42 -0.74
C ASN A 49 2.30 9.00 -1.16
N PHE A 50 2.77 9.96 -0.36
CA PHE A 50 4.19 10.25 -0.27
C PHE A 50 4.88 9.11 0.50
N LEU A 51 6.00 8.62 -0.03
CA LEU A 51 6.82 7.62 0.61
C LEU A 51 8.17 8.23 0.97
N ASN A 52 8.46 8.19 2.27
CA ASN A 52 9.79 8.52 2.76
C ASN A 52 10.80 7.47 2.25
N LYS A 53 12.02 7.88 1.95
CA LYS A 53 13.10 7.00 1.48
C LYS A 53 13.42 5.88 2.49
N GLU A 54 13.19 6.15 3.79
CA GLU A 54 13.37 5.16 4.87
C GLU A 54 12.33 4.02 4.83
N LEU A 55 11.25 4.17 4.07
CA LEU A 55 10.23 3.13 3.82
C LEU A 55 10.46 2.41 2.49
N THR A 56 11.49 2.77 1.74
CA THR A 56 11.82 2.15 0.46
C THR A 56 13.12 1.34 0.58
N PRO A 57 13.42 0.44 -0.38
CA PRO A 57 14.68 -0.30 -0.36
C PRO A 57 15.89 0.65 -0.22
N PRO A 58 16.97 0.27 0.50
CA PRO A 58 18.12 1.14 0.76
C PRO A 58 18.78 1.73 -0.49
N THR A 59 18.62 1.08 -1.64
CA THR A 59 19.08 1.58 -2.95
C THR A 59 18.36 2.85 -3.43
N TRP A 60 17.18 3.16 -2.88
CA TRP A 60 16.39 4.33 -3.26
C TRP A 60 16.71 5.48 -2.30
N TYR A 61 17.72 6.27 -2.66
CA TYR A 61 18.19 7.40 -1.85
C TYR A 61 17.32 8.68 -2.01
N TYR A 62 16.06 8.53 -2.43
CA TYR A 62 15.15 9.64 -2.74
C TYR A 62 13.74 9.35 -2.24
N HIS A 63 12.99 10.41 -1.92
CA HIS A 63 11.57 10.29 -1.63
C HIS A 63 10.77 10.03 -2.89
N THR A 64 9.77 9.19 -2.78
CA THR A 64 8.92 8.80 -3.92
C THR A 64 7.45 8.90 -3.57
N TYR A 65 6.60 8.53 -4.51
CA TYR A 65 5.18 8.41 -4.32
C TYR A 65 4.72 7.03 -4.78
N ASN A 66 3.64 6.55 -4.17
CA ASN A 66 2.89 5.45 -4.73
C ASN A 66 1.44 5.85 -4.96
N TYR A 67 0.78 5.05 -5.80
CA TYR A 67 -0.66 5.08 -5.95
C TYR A 67 -1.17 3.66 -6.05
N PHE A 68 -2.39 3.44 -5.60
CA PHE A 68 -2.91 2.09 -5.46
C PHE A 68 -4.42 2.04 -5.72
N LEU A 69 -4.85 0.84 -6.07
CA LEU A 69 -6.23 0.42 -6.16
C LEU A 69 -6.39 -0.84 -5.31
N ASN A 70 -7.38 -0.88 -4.44
CA ASN A 70 -7.72 -2.02 -3.61
C ASN A 70 -9.20 -2.35 -3.75
N VAL A 71 -9.50 -3.64 -3.86
CA VAL A 71 -10.84 -4.18 -3.81
C VAL A 71 -10.91 -5.25 -2.73
N THR A 72 -11.80 -5.03 -1.77
CA THR A 72 -12.19 -6.06 -0.80
C THR A 72 -13.49 -6.71 -1.28
N ILE A 73 -13.35 -7.86 -1.92
CA ILE A 73 -14.48 -8.56 -2.57
C ILE A 73 -15.39 -9.18 -1.52
N PHE A 74 -14.78 -9.86 -0.55
CA PHE A 74 -15.43 -10.54 0.57
C PHE A 74 -14.83 -10.05 1.89
N PRO A 75 -15.49 -10.22 3.05
CA PRO A 75 -14.95 -9.75 4.33
C PRO A 75 -13.70 -10.54 4.81
N PHE A 76 -13.22 -11.46 3.98
CA PHE A 76 -12.01 -12.26 4.18
C PHE A 76 -11.05 -12.21 2.98
N LEU A 77 -11.37 -11.52 1.87
CA LEU A 77 -10.55 -11.49 0.66
C LEU A 77 -10.36 -10.06 0.16
N GLU A 78 -9.11 -9.60 0.17
CA GLU A 78 -8.67 -8.29 -0.30
C GLU A 78 -7.59 -8.47 -1.36
N VAL A 79 -7.72 -7.75 -2.47
CA VAL A 79 -6.73 -7.72 -3.56
C VAL A 79 -6.42 -6.27 -3.87
N ALA A 80 -5.14 -5.94 -4.02
CA ALA A 80 -4.70 -4.60 -4.38
C ALA A 80 -3.63 -4.62 -5.46
N TYR A 81 -3.61 -3.54 -6.23
CA TYR A 81 -2.60 -3.22 -7.22
C TYR A 81 -1.96 -1.90 -6.83
N THR A 82 -0.64 -1.89 -6.66
CA THR A 82 0.10 -0.71 -6.22
C THR A 82 1.21 -0.41 -7.21
N CYS A 83 1.34 0.87 -7.54
CA CYS A 83 2.40 1.40 -8.38
C CYS A 83 3.27 2.34 -7.55
N THR A 84 4.60 2.18 -7.59
CA THR A 84 5.55 3.07 -6.93
C THR A 84 6.41 3.76 -7.97
N LEU A 85 6.56 5.08 -7.89
CA LEU A 85 7.30 5.85 -8.89
C LEU A 85 8.82 5.66 -8.76
N PHE A 86 9.49 5.57 -9.90
CA PHE A 86 10.95 5.55 -10.01
C PHE A 86 11.49 6.86 -10.56
N LYS A 87 12.58 7.33 -9.96
CA LYS A 87 13.30 8.50 -10.44
C LYS A 87 14.35 8.10 -11.47
N ALA A 88 14.42 8.83 -12.58
CA ALA A 88 15.37 8.60 -13.67
C ALA A 88 16.83 8.55 -13.19
N GLU A 89 17.18 9.40 -12.22
CA GLU A 89 18.52 9.50 -11.67
C GLU A 89 18.93 8.24 -10.91
N ALA A 90 18.00 7.61 -10.19
CA ALA A 90 18.24 6.37 -9.48
C ALA A 90 18.30 5.16 -10.41
N LEU A 91 17.62 5.23 -11.57
CA LEU A 91 17.70 4.23 -12.62
C LEU A 91 18.92 4.41 -13.55
N GLY A 92 19.76 5.42 -13.30
CA GLY A 92 20.90 5.73 -14.17
C GLY A 92 20.49 6.19 -15.57
N LEU A 93 19.27 6.71 -15.75
CA LEU A 93 18.71 7.12 -17.03
C LEU A 93 19.06 8.56 -17.44
N LYS A 94 19.75 9.29 -16.56
CA LYS A 94 20.21 10.66 -16.81
C LYS A 94 21.03 10.82 -18.11
N PRO A 95 21.96 9.89 -18.48
CA PRO A 95 22.70 9.98 -19.73
C PRO A 95 21.82 9.87 -20.99
N TYR A 96 20.60 9.35 -20.87
CA TYR A 96 19.64 9.19 -21.96
C TYR A 96 18.62 10.35 -22.03
N GLY A 97 18.84 11.43 -21.26
CA GLY A 97 17.98 12.62 -21.26
C GLY A 97 16.74 12.54 -20.38
N TYR A 98 16.56 11.45 -19.63
CA TYR A 98 15.45 11.33 -18.67
C TYR A 98 15.79 12.03 -17.35
N SER A 99 14.80 12.71 -16.76
CA SER A 99 14.91 13.38 -15.46
C SER A 99 13.60 13.25 -14.67
N GLY A 100 13.67 13.26 -13.35
CA GLY A 100 12.46 13.18 -12.51
C GLY A 100 11.79 11.80 -12.53
N PHE A 101 10.50 11.73 -12.20
CA PHE A 101 9.77 10.46 -12.20
C PHE A 101 9.46 10.02 -13.62
N THR A 102 10.13 8.97 -14.09
CA THR A 102 10.08 8.54 -15.51
C THR A 102 9.63 7.09 -15.69
N ASN A 103 9.54 6.33 -14.60
CA ASN A 103 9.17 4.92 -14.64
C ASN A 103 8.38 4.57 -13.36
N GLN A 104 7.78 3.38 -13.32
CA GLN A 104 7.02 2.90 -12.17
C GLN A 104 7.25 1.41 -11.95
N ASP A 105 7.41 1.05 -10.69
CA ASP A 105 7.32 -0.33 -10.22
C ASP A 105 5.85 -0.69 -9.97
N ARG A 106 5.44 -1.91 -10.29
CA ARG A 106 4.04 -2.33 -10.21
C ARG A 106 3.96 -3.69 -9.57
N TYR A 107 3.10 -3.84 -8.58
CA TYR A 107 2.91 -5.13 -7.94
C TYR A 107 1.46 -5.35 -7.51
N PHE A 108 1.04 -6.62 -7.55
CA PHE A 108 -0.22 -7.07 -6.98
C PHE A 108 -0.01 -7.53 -5.55
N SER A 109 -1.01 -7.41 -4.71
CA SER A 109 -1.01 -7.97 -3.36
C SER A 109 -2.36 -8.58 -3.08
N ALA A 110 -2.37 -9.65 -2.29
CA ALA A 110 -3.58 -10.34 -1.90
C ALA A 110 -3.52 -10.67 -0.41
N ARG A 111 -4.67 -10.61 0.25
CA ARG A 111 -4.83 -10.98 1.66
C ARG A 111 -6.06 -11.84 1.83
N LEU A 112 -5.88 -12.94 2.54
CA LEU A 112 -6.89 -13.92 2.87
C LEU A 112 -6.97 -14.06 4.40
N ARG A 113 -8.10 -13.66 4.99
CA ARG A 113 -8.39 -13.93 6.39
C ARG A 113 -8.80 -15.38 6.56
N VAL A 114 -7.96 -16.13 7.25
CA VAL A 114 -8.18 -17.54 7.57
C VAL A 114 -9.03 -17.65 8.84
N LEU A 115 -8.81 -16.78 9.82
CA LEU A 115 -9.57 -16.73 11.08
C LEU A 115 -10.06 -15.31 11.36
N LYS A 116 -11.35 -15.18 11.65
CA LYS A 116 -11.92 -13.94 12.18
C LYS A 116 -11.82 -13.94 13.69
N GLU A 117 -11.48 -12.78 14.25
CA GLU A 117 -11.45 -12.58 15.70
C GLU A 117 -12.78 -13.00 16.34
N GLY A 118 -12.70 -13.75 17.44
CA GLY A 118 -13.89 -14.18 18.18
C GLY A 118 -14.73 -15.29 17.53
N GLN A 119 -14.32 -15.84 16.37
CA GLN A 119 -15.17 -16.77 15.59
C GLN A 119 -15.48 -18.10 16.30
N PHE A 120 -14.51 -18.73 16.97
CA PHE A 120 -14.73 -19.99 17.70
C PHE A 120 -14.83 -19.79 19.23
N TRP A 121 -14.10 -18.82 19.78
CA TRP A 121 -14.21 -18.40 21.19
C TRP A 121 -13.91 -16.91 21.31
N LYS A 122 -14.42 -16.28 22.38
CA LYS A 122 -14.41 -14.81 22.58
C LYS A 122 -13.06 -14.12 22.38
N TYR A 123 -11.97 -14.77 22.75
CA TYR A 123 -10.60 -14.21 22.72
C TYR A 123 -9.74 -14.78 21.58
N MET A 124 -10.34 -15.45 20.59
CA MET A 124 -9.58 -16.01 19.48
C MET A 124 -9.03 -14.88 18.60
N PRO A 125 -7.72 -14.83 18.32
CA PRO A 125 -7.15 -13.80 17.47
C PRO A 125 -7.59 -13.98 16.02
N ALA A 126 -7.62 -12.88 15.26
CA ALA A 126 -7.72 -12.96 13.82
C ALA A 126 -6.39 -13.43 13.20
N VAL A 127 -6.48 -14.20 12.13
CA VAL A 127 -5.31 -14.64 11.34
C VAL A 127 -5.57 -14.29 9.89
N VAL A 128 -4.66 -13.50 9.32
CA VAL A 128 -4.66 -13.12 7.90
C VAL A 128 -3.34 -13.54 7.29
N LEU A 129 -3.43 -14.26 6.19
CA LEU A 129 -2.30 -14.54 5.32
C LEU A 129 -2.30 -13.50 4.21
N GLY A 130 -1.14 -12.98 3.87
CA GLY A 130 -1.02 -12.05 2.77
C GLY A 130 0.26 -12.26 2.00
N THR A 131 0.22 -11.90 0.73
CA THR A 131 1.34 -12.01 -0.18
C THR A 131 1.45 -10.72 -0.99
N SER A 132 2.68 -10.29 -1.22
CA SER A 132 3.02 -9.25 -2.17
C SER A 132 3.63 -9.93 -3.37
N ASP A 133 3.03 -9.67 -4.52
CA ASP A 133 3.45 -10.08 -5.85
C ASP A 133 3.68 -11.59 -6.01
N PRO A 134 2.58 -12.38 -5.93
CA PRO A 134 2.66 -13.83 -5.85
C PRO A 134 3.00 -14.55 -7.16
N PHE A 135 3.07 -13.86 -8.30
CA PHE A 135 3.33 -14.48 -9.60
C PHE A 135 4.23 -13.61 -10.48
N THR A 136 5.10 -14.27 -11.26
CA THR A 136 5.97 -13.62 -12.25
C THR A 136 5.56 -14.06 -13.64
N SER A 137 5.47 -13.14 -14.59
CA SER A 137 5.46 -13.46 -16.02
C SER A 137 6.79 -13.03 -16.66
N SER A 138 7.44 -13.96 -17.34
CA SER A 138 8.42 -13.62 -18.39
C SER A 138 7.64 -13.39 -19.68
N GLY A 139 8.07 -12.42 -20.50
CA GLY A 139 7.40 -12.10 -21.77
C GLY A 139 7.02 -13.36 -22.58
N GLY A 140 5.83 -13.37 -23.17
CA GLY A 140 5.28 -14.55 -23.88
C GLY A 140 4.27 -15.39 -23.09
N GLY A 141 3.80 -14.92 -21.93
CA GLY A 141 2.73 -15.59 -21.17
C GLY A 141 3.18 -16.81 -20.38
N GLN A 142 4.48 -17.01 -20.21
CA GLN A 142 5.04 -18.08 -19.38
C GLN A 142 5.44 -17.54 -18.00
N VAL A 143 5.16 -18.31 -16.95
CA VAL A 143 5.65 -18.02 -15.60
C VAL A 143 7.16 -18.27 -15.61
N GLY A 144 7.94 -17.19 -15.53
CA GLY A 144 9.40 -17.22 -15.73
C GLY A 144 10.15 -17.91 -14.58
N THR A 145 11.34 -18.44 -14.89
CA THR A 145 12.26 -19.03 -13.90
C THR A 145 12.98 -17.97 -13.06
N THR A 146 13.39 -18.36 -11.85
CA THR A 146 13.93 -17.58 -10.71
C THR A 146 15.26 -16.83 -10.95
N GLU A 147 15.63 -16.47 -12.18
CA GLU A 147 16.92 -15.83 -12.48
C GLU A 147 16.77 -14.39 -12.98
N GLY A 148 17.30 -13.42 -12.20
CA GLY A 148 17.39 -11.99 -12.54
C GLY A 148 16.63 -11.05 -11.60
N ASN A 149 16.52 -9.76 -11.96
CA ASN A 149 15.72 -8.73 -11.25
C ASN A 149 14.19 -8.94 -11.43
N GLY A 150 13.78 -10.18 -11.66
CA GLY A 150 12.43 -10.61 -12.02
C GLY A 150 11.74 -11.33 -10.86
N TYR A 151 11.89 -10.81 -9.64
CA TYR A 151 11.20 -11.41 -8.50
C TYR A 151 9.72 -11.02 -8.43
N TYR A 152 9.32 -9.90 -9.05
CA TYR A 152 8.04 -9.24 -8.80
C TYR A 152 7.52 -8.52 -10.08
N SER A 153 6.47 -9.11 -10.70
CA SER A 153 5.62 -8.62 -11.81
C SER A 153 6.22 -7.72 -12.90
N ARG A 154 6.74 -8.31 -13.99
CA ARG A 154 6.88 -7.62 -15.30
C ARG A 154 5.61 -7.82 -16.16
N PHE A 155 4.59 -7.00 -15.96
CA PHE A 155 3.59 -6.78 -17.02
C PHE A 155 4.17 -5.79 -18.05
N TYR A 156 4.65 -6.29 -19.19
CA TYR A 156 4.92 -5.49 -20.40
C TYR A 156 3.93 -5.88 -21.48
#